data_AF-A0A0G0HP81-F1
#
_entry.id   AF-A0A0G0HP81-F1
#
_cell.length_a   1.000
_cell.length_b   1.000
_cell.length_c   1.000
_cell.angle_alpha   90.00
_cell.angle_beta   90.00
_cell.angle_gamma   90.00
#
_symmetry.space_group_name_H-M   'P 1'
#
loop_
_entity.id
_entity.type
_entity.pdbx_description
1 polymer ?
#
loop_
_entity_poly.entity_id
_entity_poly.type
_entity_poly.pdbx_seq_one_letter_code
_entity_poly.pdbx_strand_id
1 'polypeptide(L)'
;MKVLLLNMKSRSKIETVSIVFILVLFFTAGFLVFSGLLNLFKGKDKTSQIIADLKKPEITISGIIFTSGLSDDEKNTFKINSDYQLIKSAPENSWEDPVNTYFLYANGLDLSKYLGKCVNLTGYLYSGWENIDKNNFLVNGRWTYDRSAFAIGSVSEKGLTECINDFDNTVKPAEGEKIKHLTFTGILNISKRPSPDINYDFQLQLDKPFIDDVNPTGELVGQNELVILPATDELLVEFLGNVEKQVEIGGYMQWGYSESRFLTVDSLKSL
;
A
#
# COMPACT_ATOMS: atom_id res chain seq x y z
N MET A 1 -0.98 48.40 -47.75
CA MET A 1 0.29 48.75 -47.06
C MET A 1 1.28 49.41 -48.03
N LYS A 2 0.84 50.43 -48.78
CA LYS A 2 1.67 51.15 -49.79
C LYS A 2 1.48 52.67 -49.78
N VAL A 3 0.77 53.19 -48.78
CA VAL A 3 0.37 54.62 -48.69
C VAL A 3 1.13 55.39 -47.61
N LEU A 4 2.00 54.73 -46.84
CA LEU A 4 2.70 55.33 -45.69
C LEU A 4 4.14 55.79 -45.95
N LEU A 5 4.63 55.72 -47.20
CA LEU A 5 6.07 55.90 -47.51
C LEU A 5 6.46 57.20 -48.22
N LEU A 6 5.54 58.15 -48.48
CA LEU A 6 5.85 59.29 -49.36
C LEU A 6 5.96 60.67 -48.68
N ASN A 7 6.08 60.76 -47.35
CA ASN A 7 6.18 62.07 -46.69
C ASN A 7 7.32 62.19 -45.65
N MET A 8 8.52 61.72 -46.00
CA MET A 8 9.73 61.88 -45.17
C MET A 8 10.85 62.61 -45.91
N LYS A 9 10.54 63.75 -46.53
CA LYS A 9 11.56 64.68 -47.05
C LYS A 9 11.60 65.90 -46.13
N SER A 10 12.68 66.01 -45.35
CA SER A 10 12.99 67.10 -44.41
C SER A 10 12.26 67.07 -43.05
N ARG A 11 12.46 66.01 -42.26
CA ARG A 11 12.39 66.13 -40.79
C ARG A 11 13.80 66.17 -40.23
N SER A 12 14.03 67.05 -39.26
CA SER A 12 15.35 67.25 -38.66
C SER A 12 15.82 65.94 -38.01
N LYS A 13 17.13 65.68 -38.00
CA LYS A 13 17.71 64.45 -37.42
C LYS A 13 17.22 64.17 -35.98
N ILE A 14 16.79 65.21 -35.25
CA ILE A 14 16.30 65.13 -33.87
C ILE A 14 14.89 64.51 -33.79
N GLU A 15 14.02 64.80 -34.77
CA GLU A 15 12.66 64.24 -34.80
C GLU A 15 12.67 62.75 -35.12
N THR A 16 13.58 62.32 -36.00
CA THR A 16 13.75 60.90 -36.35
C THR A 16 14.24 60.09 -35.15
N VAL A 17 15.20 60.61 -34.37
CA VAL A 17 15.69 59.93 -33.16
C VAL A 17 14.60 59.82 -32.10
N SER A 18 13.78 60.86 -31.93
CA SER A 18 12.70 60.87 -30.93
C SER A 18 11.61 59.83 -31.26
N ILE A 19 11.23 59.70 -32.53
CA ILE A 19 10.24 58.71 -32.98
C ILE A 19 10.75 57.28 -32.80
N VAL A 20 12.03 57.03 -33.12
CA VAL A 20 12.64 55.71 -32.93
C VAL A 20 12.72 55.34 -31.45
N PHE A 21 13.07 56.29 -30.58
CA PHE A 21 13.16 56.04 -29.14
C PHE A 21 11.80 55.73 -28.51
N ILE A 22 10.74 56.45 -28.91
CA ILE A 22 9.37 56.19 -28.46
C ILE A 22 8.89 54.80 -28.92
N LEU A 23 9.18 54.41 -30.17
CA LEU A 23 8.83 53.09 -30.68
C LEU A 23 9.54 51.97 -29.90
N VAL A 24 10.83 52.12 -29.61
CA VAL A 24 11.59 51.14 -28.81
C VAL A 24 11.00 50.99 -27.41
N LEU A 25 10.66 52.10 -26.75
CA LEU A 25 10.01 52.06 -25.42
C LEU A 25 8.62 51.39 -25.45
N PHE A 26 7.83 51.61 -26.50
CA PHE A 26 6.54 50.94 -26.65
C PHE A 26 6.70 49.43 -26.87
N PHE A 27 7.68 49.01 -27.67
CA PHE A 27 7.93 47.59 -27.91
C PHE A 27 8.46 46.86 -26.66
N THR A 28 9.34 47.49 -25.88
CA THR A 28 9.86 46.88 -24.65
C THR A 28 8.81 46.77 -23.56
N ALA A 29 7.97 47.80 -23.39
CA ALA A 29 6.84 47.75 -22.47
C ALA A 29 5.80 46.69 -22.89
N GLY A 30 5.50 46.58 -24.19
CA GLY A 30 4.62 45.55 -24.72
C GLY A 30 5.13 44.14 -24.49
N PHE A 31 6.44 43.91 -24.66
CA PHE A 31 7.05 42.60 -24.43
C PHE A 31 7.02 42.17 -22.95
N LEU A 32 7.21 43.10 -22.01
CA LEU A 32 7.11 42.82 -20.57
C LEU A 32 5.69 42.48 -20.12
N VAL A 33 4.68 43.18 -20.65
CA VAL A 33 3.27 42.87 -20.36
C VAL A 33 2.89 41.52 -20.97
N PHE A 34 3.34 41.24 -22.19
CA PHE A 34 3.08 39.96 -22.86
C PHE A 34 3.75 38.77 -22.17
N SER A 35 4.99 38.93 -21.65
CA SER A 35 5.67 37.88 -20.90
C SER A 35 5.02 37.62 -19.53
N GLY A 36 4.52 38.67 -18.87
CA GLY A 36 3.73 38.55 -17.64
C GLY A 36 2.41 37.80 -17.87
N LEU A 37 1.70 38.10 -18.96
CA LEU A 37 0.50 37.39 -19.38
C LEU A 37 0.76 35.92 -19.73
N LEU A 38 1.86 35.62 -20.43
CA LEU A 38 2.26 34.23 -20.73
C LEU A 38 2.55 33.42 -19.46
N ASN A 39 3.13 34.03 -18.43
CA ASN A 39 3.35 33.35 -17.15
C ASN A 39 2.05 33.14 -16.35
N LEU A 40 1.04 34.01 -16.52
CA LEU A 40 -0.30 33.81 -15.97
C LEU A 40 -1.04 32.63 -16.63
N PHE A 41 -0.82 32.39 -17.93
CA PHE A 41 -1.40 31.25 -18.65
C PHE A 41 -0.61 29.92 -18.48
N LYS A 42 0.57 29.93 -17.87
CA LYS A 42 1.26 28.72 -17.39
C LYS A 42 0.68 28.16 -16.09
N GLY A 43 -0.40 28.75 -15.58
CA GLY A 43 -1.16 28.23 -14.46
C GLY A 43 -1.94 26.97 -14.83
N LYS A 44 -1.38 25.81 -14.44
CA LYS A 44 -2.07 24.51 -14.26
C LYS A 44 -2.99 24.12 -15.41
N ASP A 45 -2.38 23.54 -16.42
CA ASP A 45 -3.04 22.78 -17.47
C ASP A 45 -3.69 21.50 -16.90
N LYS A 46 -4.80 21.66 -16.17
CA LYS A 46 -5.67 20.56 -15.68
C LYS A 46 -6.14 19.65 -16.83
N THR A 47 -6.11 20.16 -18.06
CA THR A 47 -6.50 19.45 -19.28
C THR A 47 -5.53 18.32 -19.65
N SER A 48 -4.24 18.45 -19.32
CA SER A 48 -3.25 17.37 -19.49
C SER A 48 -3.43 16.20 -18.51
N GLN A 49 -4.04 16.47 -17.35
CA GLN A 49 -4.40 15.44 -16.36
C GLN A 49 -5.64 14.63 -16.82
N ILE A 50 -6.60 15.29 -17.49
CA ILE A 50 -7.84 14.65 -17.97
C ILE A 50 -7.58 13.69 -19.14
N ILE A 51 -6.51 13.89 -19.93
CA ILE A 51 -6.15 13.00 -21.05
C ILE A 51 -5.26 11.83 -20.60
N ALA A 52 -4.55 11.96 -19.47
CA ALA A 52 -3.79 10.87 -18.85
C ALA A 52 -4.67 9.83 -18.10
N ASP A 53 -5.94 10.17 -17.83
CA ASP A 53 -6.98 9.24 -17.37
C ASP A 53 -7.58 8.39 -18.52
N LEU A 54 -6.79 8.13 -19.57
CA LEU A 54 -7.02 7.01 -20.50
C LEU A 54 -7.13 5.74 -19.66
N LYS A 55 -8.38 5.26 -19.47
CA LYS A 55 -8.78 4.08 -18.68
C LYS A 55 -7.65 3.07 -18.55
N LYS A 56 -6.98 3.10 -17.39
CA LYS A 56 -6.08 2.02 -17.02
C LYS A 56 -6.88 0.72 -17.11
N PRO A 57 -6.32 -0.35 -17.70
CA PRO A 57 -7.04 -1.60 -17.82
C PRO A 57 -7.42 -2.06 -16.41
N GLU A 58 -8.72 -2.34 -16.21
CA GLU A 58 -9.14 -3.01 -15.00
C GLU A 58 -8.56 -4.43 -15.02
N ILE A 59 -7.95 -4.82 -13.90
CA ILE A 59 -7.42 -6.16 -13.68
C ILE A 59 -8.13 -6.78 -12.47
N THR A 60 -8.12 -8.10 -12.44
CA THR A 60 -8.60 -8.86 -11.27
C THR A 60 -7.40 -9.55 -10.62
N ILE A 61 -7.25 -9.33 -9.33
CA ILE A 61 -6.25 -9.99 -8.49
C ILE A 61 -6.97 -10.75 -7.37
N SER A 62 -6.39 -11.87 -6.96
CA SER A 62 -7.02 -12.76 -5.98
C SER A 62 -6.09 -12.92 -4.78
N GLY A 63 -6.62 -12.98 -3.56
CA GLY A 63 -5.79 -13.17 -2.37
C GLY A 63 -6.59 -13.04 -1.07
N ILE A 64 -5.89 -12.98 0.07
CA ILE A 64 -6.51 -12.85 1.40
C ILE A 64 -6.31 -11.44 1.93
N ILE A 65 -7.37 -10.81 2.41
CA ILE A 65 -7.30 -9.46 2.99
C ILE A 65 -6.86 -9.52 4.45
N PHE A 66 -5.80 -8.80 4.78
CA PHE A 66 -5.37 -8.53 6.16
C PHE A 66 -5.19 -7.04 6.40
N THR A 67 -4.91 -6.66 7.65
CA THR A 67 -4.56 -5.28 7.97
C THR A 67 -3.21 -4.90 7.36
N SER A 68 -3.03 -3.65 6.93
CA SER A 68 -1.82 -3.23 6.21
C SER A 68 -0.59 -3.10 7.10
N GLY A 69 -0.78 -2.80 8.39
CA GLY A 69 0.32 -2.44 9.29
C GLY A 69 0.94 -1.07 9.01
N LEU A 70 0.42 -0.29 8.06
CA LEU A 70 0.92 1.05 7.76
C LEU A 70 0.63 2.02 8.91
N SER A 71 1.67 2.72 9.36
CA SER A 71 1.54 3.89 10.24
C SER A 71 0.96 5.09 9.51
N ASP A 72 0.45 6.07 10.26
CA ASP A 72 -0.10 7.30 9.66
C ASP A 72 0.97 8.11 8.91
N ASP A 73 2.21 8.10 9.39
CA ASP A 73 3.36 8.73 8.71
C ASP A 73 3.63 8.07 7.35
N GLU A 74 3.54 6.75 7.27
CA GLU A 74 3.69 6.01 6.02
C GLU A 74 2.52 6.27 5.08
N LYS A 75 1.28 6.21 5.55
CA LYS A 75 0.09 6.54 4.73
C LYS A 75 0.21 7.94 4.11
N ASN A 76 0.67 8.92 4.89
CA ASN A 76 0.93 10.28 4.42
C ASN A 76 2.08 10.34 3.41
N THR A 77 3.20 9.66 3.69
CA THR A 77 4.36 9.59 2.80
C THR A 77 4.01 8.95 1.46
N PHE A 78 3.27 7.85 1.50
CA PHE A 78 2.84 7.06 0.35
C PHE A 78 1.65 7.67 -0.39
N LYS A 79 0.95 8.63 0.24
CA LYS A 79 -0.28 9.26 -0.28
C LYS A 79 -1.36 8.22 -0.60
N ILE A 80 -1.44 7.19 0.22
CA ILE A 80 -2.47 6.14 0.18
C ILE A 80 -3.09 6.04 1.57
N ASN A 81 -4.42 6.08 1.64
CA ASN A 81 -5.14 5.77 2.88
C ASN A 81 -5.55 4.30 2.85
N SER A 82 -4.64 3.43 3.28
CA SER A 82 -4.78 1.98 3.17
C SER A 82 -4.68 1.32 4.54
N ASP A 83 -5.81 0.89 5.09
CA ASP A 83 -5.87 0.11 6.34
C ASP A 83 -5.70 -1.39 6.13
N TYR A 84 -5.78 -1.82 4.87
CA TYR A 84 -5.77 -3.22 4.48
C TYR A 84 -4.70 -3.49 3.42
N GLN A 85 -4.25 -4.73 3.35
CA GLN A 85 -3.41 -5.23 2.29
C GLN A 85 -3.98 -6.55 1.78
N LEU A 86 -3.76 -6.82 0.50
CA LEU A 86 -3.94 -8.14 -0.07
C LEU A 86 -2.60 -8.85 0.06
N ILE A 87 -2.58 -9.93 0.83
CA ILE A 87 -1.43 -10.82 0.86
C ILE A 87 -1.65 -12.01 -0.04
N LYS A 88 -0.52 -12.63 -0.40
CA LYS A 88 -0.50 -13.92 -1.08
C LYS A 88 -1.30 -13.86 -2.38
N SER A 89 -1.07 -12.83 -3.19
CA SER A 89 -1.89 -12.59 -4.38
C SER A 89 -1.38 -13.38 -5.58
N ALA A 90 -2.24 -14.19 -6.18
CA ALA A 90 -2.00 -14.78 -7.50
C ALA A 90 -2.79 -13.96 -8.53
N PRO A 91 -2.14 -13.33 -9.53
CA PRO A 91 -2.87 -12.75 -10.64
C PRO A 91 -3.48 -13.88 -11.48
N GLU A 92 -4.82 -13.89 -11.67
CA GLU A 92 -5.49 -14.84 -12.58
C GLU A 92 -5.04 -14.64 -14.04
N ASN A 93 -4.50 -13.45 -14.39
CA ASN A 93 -4.02 -13.10 -15.72
C ASN A 93 -2.59 -12.55 -15.65
N SER A 94 -1.63 -13.30 -16.19
CA SER A 94 -0.19 -13.06 -16.14
C SER A 94 0.21 -11.61 -16.49
N TRP A 95 0.71 -10.89 -15.49
CA TRP A 95 1.69 -9.83 -15.72
C TRP A 95 3.05 -10.35 -15.28
N GLU A 96 4.09 -9.96 -16.00
CA GLU A 96 5.52 -10.24 -15.68
C GLU A 96 6.02 -9.45 -14.46
N ASP A 97 5.12 -8.91 -13.63
CA ASP A 97 5.44 -8.04 -12.50
C ASP A 97 5.53 -8.91 -11.22
N PRO A 98 6.70 -8.97 -10.54
CA PRO A 98 6.95 -9.90 -9.42
C PRO A 98 6.20 -9.56 -8.12
N VAL A 99 5.30 -8.58 -8.15
CA VAL A 99 4.67 -8.02 -6.95
C VAL A 99 3.45 -8.84 -6.55
N ASN A 100 3.63 -9.74 -5.57
CA ASN A 100 2.60 -10.65 -5.08
C ASN A 100 1.80 -10.11 -3.87
N THR A 101 1.91 -8.82 -3.57
CA THR A 101 1.21 -8.18 -2.43
C THR A 101 0.88 -6.71 -2.72
N TYR A 102 -0.28 -6.26 -2.26
CA TYR A 102 -0.78 -4.91 -2.55
C TYR A 102 -1.34 -4.21 -1.30
N PHE A 103 -1.00 -2.94 -1.11
CA PHE A 103 -1.80 -2.05 -0.27
C PHE A 103 -3.14 -1.75 -0.96
N LEU A 104 -4.24 -1.80 -0.20
CA LEU A 104 -5.58 -1.68 -0.73
C LEU A 104 -6.18 -0.29 -0.51
N TYR A 105 -6.33 0.45 -1.60
CA TYR A 105 -7.07 1.70 -1.62
C TYR A 105 -8.55 1.44 -1.92
N ALA A 106 -9.36 1.42 -0.86
CA ALA A 106 -10.74 0.96 -0.90
C ALA A 106 -11.75 1.97 -1.49
N ASN A 107 -11.37 3.24 -1.67
CA ASN A 107 -12.23 4.32 -2.20
C ASN A 107 -13.71 4.26 -1.73
N GLY A 108 -13.96 4.21 -0.42
CA GLY A 108 -15.31 4.17 0.16
C GLY A 108 -15.93 2.78 0.32
N LEU A 109 -15.24 1.71 -0.09
CA LEU A 109 -15.63 0.33 0.23
C LEU A 109 -15.21 -0.02 1.66
N ASP A 110 -16.13 -0.62 2.42
CA ASP A 110 -15.80 -1.22 3.71
C ASP A 110 -15.15 -2.59 3.50
N LEU A 111 -13.84 -2.68 3.73
CA LEU A 111 -13.07 -3.92 3.62
C LEU A 111 -13.03 -4.73 4.93
N SER A 112 -13.54 -4.17 6.04
CA SER A 112 -13.50 -4.84 7.34
C SER A 112 -14.27 -6.17 7.32
N LYS A 113 -15.39 -6.22 6.59
CA LYS A 113 -16.20 -7.44 6.34
C LYS A 113 -15.51 -8.54 5.52
N TYR A 114 -14.36 -8.23 4.90
CA TYR A 114 -13.58 -9.19 4.11
C TYR A 114 -12.26 -9.57 4.77
N LEU A 115 -12.01 -9.10 6.00
CA LEU A 115 -10.80 -9.42 6.74
C LEU A 115 -10.70 -10.94 6.97
N GLY A 116 -9.54 -11.53 6.63
CA GLY A 116 -9.31 -12.98 6.66
C GLY A 116 -9.98 -13.77 5.53
N LYS A 117 -10.67 -13.12 4.59
CA LYS A 117 -11.38 -13.81 3.51
C LYS A 117 -10.58 -13.86 2.22
N CYS A 118 -10.71 -14.96 1.50
CA CYS A 118 -10.27 -15.07 0.11
C CYS A 118 -11.22 -14.27 -0.80
N VAL A 119 -10.67 -13.37 -1.60
CA VAL A 119 -11.44 -12.48 -2.47
C VAL A 119 -10.78 -12.33 -3.83
N ASN A 120 -11.60 -12.04 -4.84
CA ASN A 120 -11.20 -11.38 -6.07
C ASN A 120 -11.45 -9.88 -5.94
N LEU A 121 -10.43 -9.09 -6.26
CA LEU A 121 -10.47 -7.64 -6.33
C LEU A 121 -10.36 -7.22 -7.79
N THR A 122 -11.38 -6.55 -8.31
CA THR A 122 -11.32 -5.93 -9.64
C THR A 122 -11.08 -4.43 -9.46
N GLY A 123 -10.14 -3.89 -10.22
CA GLY A 123 -9.69 -2.52 -10.05
C GLY A 123 -8.46 -2.21 -10.89
N TYR A 124 -7.64 -1.27 -10.45
CA TYR A 124 -6.46 -0.83 -11.18
C TYR A 124 -5.28 -0.56 -10.25
N LEU A 125 -4.06 -0.66 -10.78
CA LEU A 125 -2.87 -0.20 -10.06
C LEU A 125 -2.98 1.30 -9.77
N TYR A 126 -2.79 1.66 -8.49
CA TYR A 126 -2.92 3.04 -8.05
C TYR A 126 -1.89 3.93 -8.75
N SER A 127 -2.31 5.13 -9.13
CA SER A 127 -1.47 5.99 -9.97
C SER A 127 -0.18 6.39 -9.26
N GLY A 128 0.95 6.25 -9.95
CA GLY A 128 2.29 6.49 -9.41
C GLY A 128 2.91 5.28 -8.71
N TRP A 129 2.26 4.11 -8.74
CA TRP A 129 2.73 2.84 -8.17
C TRP A 129 2.95 1.76 -9.23
N GLU A 130 2.81 2.09 -10.51
CA GLU A 130 3.08 1.21 -11.63
C GLU A 130 4.60 0.98 -11.76
N ASN A 131 5.02 -0.25 -12.10
CA ASN A 131 6.43 -0.65 -12.22
C ASN A 131 7.25 -0.32 -10.95
N ILE A 132 6.67 -0.57 -9.78
CA ILE A 132 7.29 -0.25 -8.49
C ILE A 132 8.59 -1.03 -8.27
N ASP A 133 8.68 -2.23 -8.85
CA ASP A 133 9.87 -3.07 -8.95
C ASP A 133 11.05 -2.32 -9.63
N LYS A 134 10.79 -1.65 -10.76
CA LYS A 134 11.79 -0.85 -11.50
C LYS A 134 12.24 0.37 -10.72
N ASN A 135 11.43 0.84 -9.77
CA ASN A 135 11.77 1.93 -8.86
C ASN A 135 12.35 1.45 -7.52
N ASN A 136 12.87 0.21 -7.45
CA ASN A 136 13.43 -0.40 -6.25
C ASN A 136 12.48 -0.35 -5.04
N PHE A 137 11.18 -0.47 -5.29
CA PHE A 137 10.17 -0.43 -4.24
C PHE A 137 10.12 0.86 -3.43
N LEU A 138 10.48 2.00 -4.04
CA LEU A 138 10.44 3.31 -3.39
C LEU A 138 9.24 4.15 -3.85
N VAL A 139 8.53 4.77 -2.91
CA VAL A 139 7.54 5.84 -3.19
C VAL A 139 7.87 7.02 -2.31
N ASN A 140 8.03 8.21 -2.92
CA ASN A 140 8.44 9.44 -2.24
C ASN A 140 9.69 9.24 -1.34
N GLY A 141 10.62 8.41 -1.79
CA GLY A 141 11.89 8.14 -1.09
C GLY A 141 11.82 7.12 0.05
N ARG A 142 10.67 6.46 0.28
CA ARG A 142 10.50 5.44 1.33
C ARG A 142 10.22 4.07 0.72
N TRP A 143 10.84 3.03 1.28
CA TRP A 143 10.64 1.64 0.89
C TRP A 143 9.22 1.17 1.23
N THR A 144 8.61 0.46 0.28
CA THR A 144 7.21 0.05 0.30
C THR A 144 7.02 -1.40 0.72
N TYR A 145 8.05 -2.03 1.28
CA TYR A 145 8.02 -3.43 1.71
C TYR A 145 7.70 -4.36 0.54
N ASP A 146 8.28 -4.09 -0.62
CA ASP A 146 8.07 -4.86 -1.85
C ASP A 146 6.60 -4.96 -2.30
N ARG A 147 5.79 -3.94 -2.00
CA ARG A 147 4.35 -3.87 -2.32
C ARG A 147 4.04 -2.77 -3.32
N SER A 148 3.05 -3.02 -4.17
CA SER A 148 2.38 -1.98 -4.94
C SER A 148 1.10 -1.53 -4.23
N ALA A 149 0.37 -0.59 -4.81
CA ALA A 149 -0.93 -0.15 -4.31
C ALA A 149 -2.01 -0.42 -5.36
N PHE A 150 -3.16 -0.92 -4.92
CA PHE A 150 -4.29 -1.31 -5.76
C PHE A 150 -5.53 -0.52 -5.39
N ALA A 151 -6.10 0.19 -6.35
CA ALA A 151 -7.37 0.89 -6.21
C ALA A 151 -8.51 -0.07 -6.54
N ILE A 152 -9.36 -0.34 -5.55
CA ILE A 152 -10.42 -1.33 -5.68
C ILE A 152 -11.65 -0.68 -6.29
N GLY A 153 -12.15 -1.28 -7.38
CA GLY A 153 -13.47 -0.99 -7.94
C GLY A 153 -14.55 -1.89 -7.35
N SER A 154 -14.29 -3.19 -7.23
CA SER A 154 -15.22 -4.16 -6.65
C SER A 154 -14.51 -5.32 -5.95
N VAL A 155 -15.22 -5.96 -5.01
CA VAL A 155 -14.77 -7.12 -4.23
C VAL A 155 -15.80 -8.24 -4.37
N SER A 156 -15.34 -9.45 -4.66
CA SER A 156 -16.16 -10.66 -4.60
C SER A 156 -15.44 -11.75 -3.79
N GLU A 157 -16.16 -12.37 -2.86
CA GLU A 157 -15.63 -13.46 -2.03
C GLU A 157 -15.50 -14.76 -2.84
N LYS A 158 -14.46 -15.56 -2.55
CA LYS A 158 -14.24 -16.89 -3.13
C LYS A 158 -13.98 -17.91 -2.03
N GLY A 159 -14.06 -19.20 -2.38
CA GLY A 159 -13.73 -20.28 -1.46
C GLY A 159 -12.28 -20.17 -1.01
N LEU A 160 -12.01 -20.37 0.29
CA LEU A 160 -10.68 -20.19 0.86
C LEU A 160 -9.60 -21.07 0.18
N THR A 161 -9.98 -22.29 -0.20
CA THR A 161 -9.11 -23.22 -0.95
C THR A 161 -8.69 -22.67 -2.31
N GLU A 162 -9.51 -21.81 -2.95
CA GLU A 162 -9.20 -21.23 -4.26
C GLU A 162 -8.05 -20.21 -4.19
N CYS A 163 -7.81 -19.58 -3.03
CA CYS A 163 -6.63 -18.76 -2.81
C CYS A 163 -5.40 -19.59 -2.40
N ILE A 164 -5.58 -20.83 -1.94
CA ILE A 164 -4.54 -21.63 -1.25
C ILE A 164 -3.94 -22.74 -2.10
N ASN A 165 -4.64 -23.20 -3.15
CA ASN A 165 -4.20 -24.30 -4.00
C ASN A 165 -2.88 -24.08 -4.75
N ASP A 166 -2.43 -22.83 -4.91
CA ASP A 166 -1.17 -22.47 -5.60
C ASP A 166 -0.02 -22.14 -4.64
N PHE A 167 -0.16 -22.41 -3.33
CA PHE A 167 0.95 -22.19 -2.39
C PHE A 167 2.02 -23.29 -2.47
N ASP A 168 3.26 -22.84 -2.53
CA ASP A 168 4.43 -23.69 -2.50
C ASP A 168 4.64 -24.25 -1.08
N ASN A 169 4.14 -25.46 -0.85
CA ASN A 169 4.33 -26.23 0.39
C ASN A 169 5.81 -26.50 0.72
N THR A 170 6.77 -26.10 -0.12
CA THR A 170 8.20 -26.19 0.19
C THR A 170 8.73 -25.01 1.00
N VAL A 171 7.98 -23.91 1.12
CA VAL A 171 8.33 -22.77 1.98
C VAL A 171 8.07 -23.15 3.44
N LYS A 172 9.12 -23.66 4.09
CA LYS A 172 9.08 -23.90 5.53
C LYS A 172 9.02 -22.55 6.26
N PRO A 173 8.21 -22.42 7.34
CA PRO A 173 8.30 -21.25 8.20
C PRO A 173 9.75 -21.08 8.67
N ALA A 174 10.20 -19.83 8.77
CA ALA A 174 11.56 -19.53 9.21
C ALA A 174 11.82 -20.27 10.54
N GLU A 175 12.86 -21.10 10.58
CA GLU A 175 13.23 -21.86 11.77
C GLU A 175 13.82 -20.89 12.81
N GLY A 176 12.94 -20.27 13.60
CA GLY A 176 13.32 -19.59 14.83
C GLY A 176 13.70 -20.60 15.92
N GLU A 177 14.53 -20.19 16.86
CA GLU A 177 14.86 -21.00 18.04
C GLU A 177 13.58 -21.38 18.79
N LYS A 178 13.31 -22.69 18.88
CA LYS A 178 12.16 -23.24 19.60
C LYS A 178 12.49 -23.23 21.09
N ILE A 179 11.81 -22.37 21.85
CA ILE A 179 12.07 -22.19 23.28
C ILE A 179 11.37 -23.29 24.08
N LYS A 180 10.04 -23.41 23.93
CA LYS A 180 9.20 -24.31 24.72
C LYS A 180 7.92 -24.65 23.96
N HIS A 181 7.51 -25.91 24.01
CA HIS A 181 6.20 -26.32 23.52
C HIS A 181 5.14 -26.04 24.59
N LEU A 182 4.05 -25.37 24.21
CA LEU A 182 2.98 -24.93 25.10
C LEU A 182 1.62 -25.20 24.44
N THR A 183 0.60 -25.33 25.28
CA THR A 183 -0.80 -25.45 24.87
C THR A 183 -1.61 -24.35 25.54
N PHE A 184 -2.47 -23.71 24.77
CA PHE A 184 -3.34 -22.64 25.21
C PHE A 184 -4.78 -22.87 24.75
N THR A 185 -5.71 -22.32 25.51
CA THR A 185 -7.13 -22.26 25.14
C THR A 185 -7.57 -20.80 25.14
N GLY A 186 -8.37 -20.43 24.16
CA GLY A 186 -8.84 -19.05 24.02
C GLY A 186 -9.67 -18.82 22.76
N ILE A 187 -9.95 -17.56 22.48
CA ILE A 187 -10.67 -17.11 21.29
C ILE A 187 -9.66 -16.68 20.22
N LEU A 188 -9.73 -17.31 19.04
CA LEU A 188 -8.89 -16.96 17.91
C LEU A 188 -9.39 -15.68 17.24
N ASN A 189 -8.55 -14.66 17.09
CA ASN A 189 -8.89 -13.40 16.45
C ASN A 189 -7.87 -13.03 15.38
N ILE A 190 -8.28 -12.19 14.43
CA ILE A 190 -7.36 -11.53 13.51
C ILE A 190 -6.75 -10.33 14.23
N SER A 191 -5.43 -10.20 14.19
CA SER A 191 -4.70 -9.10 14.82
C SER A 191 -4.42 -7.97 13.84
N LYS A 192 -4.24 -6.78 14.39
CA LYS A 192 -3.66 -5.65 13.65
C LYS A 192 -2.17 -5.90 13.49
N ARG A 193 -1.66 -5.88 12.26
CA ARG A 193 -0.23 -6.00 11.99
C ARG A 193 0.55 -4.83 12.60
N PRO A 194 1.73 -5.10 13.20
CA PRO A 194 2.61 -4.04 13.68
C PRO A 194 3.35 -3.31 12.54
N SER A 195 3.60 -4.00 11.42
CA SER A 195 4.30 -3.47 10.24
C SER A 195 3.85 -4.25 9.00
N PRO A 196 3.92 -3.70 7.77
CA PRO A 196 3.50 -4.40 6.56
C PRO A 196 4.21 -5.73 6.31
N ASP A 197 5.51 -5.80 6.55
CA ASP A 197 6.38 -6.96 6.37
C ASP A 197 6.29 -8.02 7.48
N ILE A 198 5.59 -7.73 8.58
CA ILE A 198 5.41 -8.66 9.69
C ILE A 198 4.06 -9.38 9.54
N ASN A 199 4.08 -10.71 9.45
CA ASN A 199 2.91 -11.59 9.25
C ASN A 199 2.20 -11.99 10.55
N TYR A 200 2.14 -11.08 11.53
CA TYR A 200 1.41 -11.28 12.79
C TYR A 200 -0.08 -10.97 12.57
N ASP A 201 -0.72 -11.87 11.82
CA ASP A 201 -2.10 -11.76 11.36
C ASP A 201 -3.13 -12.33 12.35
N PHE A 202 -2.68 -13.15 13.30
CA PHE A 202 -3.55 -13.81 14.26
C PHE A 202 -3.08 -13.59 15.69
N GLN A 203 -4.04 -13.51 16.60
CA GLN A 203 -3.83 -13.55 18.04
C GLN A 203 -4.81 -14.51 18.71
N LEU A 204 -4.36 -15.14 19.79
CA LEU A 204 -5.23 -15.88 20.70
C LEU A 204 -5.52 -15.02 21.92
N GLN A 205 -6.78 -14.71 22.17
CA GLN A 205 -7.22 -14.14 23.43
C GLN A 205 -7.37 -15.27 24.45
N LEU A 206 -6.47 -15.32 25.43
CA LEU A 206 -6.33 -16.45 26.35
C LEU A 206 -7.44 -16.49 27.40
N ASP A 207 -7.93 -17.68 27.72
CA ASP A 207 -8.87 -17.90 28.83
C ASP A 207 -8.24 -17.59 30.19
N LYS A 208 -6.92 -17.79 30.29
CA LYS A 208 -6.12 -17.54 31.49
C LYS A 208 -4.85 -16.80 31.11
N PRO A 209 -4.44 -15.78 31.88
CA PRO A 209 -3.20 -15.08 31.64
C PRO A 209 -2.01 -16.05 31.61
N PHE A 210 -1.15 -15.90 30.60
CA PHE A 210 0.11 -16.62 30.49
C PHE A 210 1.23 -15.81 31.15
N ILE A 211 1.97 -16.43 32.05
CA ILE A 211 3.16 -15.81 32.65
C ILE A 211 4.38 -16.29 31.87
N ASP A 212 5.03 -15.33 31.22
CA ASP A 212 6.23 -15.58 30.44
C ASP A 212 7.48 -15.59 31.34
N ASP A 213 7.92 -16.78 31.74
CA ASP A 213 9.01 -17.01 32.69
C ASP A 213 10.41 -16.67 32.15
N VAL A 214 10.51 -16.40 30.86
CA VAL A 214 11.76 -16.03 30.18
C VAL A 214 11.74 -14.60 29.63
N ASN A 215 10.75 -13.77 30.00
CA ASN A 215 10.55 -12.42 29.45
C ASN A 215 11.87 -11.59 29.46
N PRO A 216 12.23 -10.93 28.34
CA PRO A 216 13.49 -10.17 28.23
C PRO A 216 13.64 -9.03 29.25
N THR A 217 12.51 -8.49 29.75
CA THR A 217 12.52 -7.46 30.80
C THR A 217 12.88 -8.01 32.19
N GLY A 218 12.83 -9.33 32.38
CA GLY A 218 12.97 -9.98 33.68
C GLY A 218 11.74 -9.84 34.59
N GLU A 219 10.70 -9.14 34.15
CA GLU A 219 9.45 -8.97 34.90
C GLU A 219 8.43 -10.07 34.54
N LEU A 220 7.75 -10.59 35.55
CA LEU A 220 6.64 -11.54 35.38
C LEU A 220 5.39 -10.79 34.94
N VAL A 221 5.28 -10.51 33.65
CA VAL A 221 4.09 -9.88 33.06
C VAL A 221 3.12 -10.96 32.57
N GLY A 222 1.90 -10.95 33.12
CA GLY A 222 0.81 -11.79 32.64
C GLY A 222 0.26 -11.27 31.31
N GLN A 223 0.33 -12.10 30.27
CA GLN A 223 -0.20 -11.80 28.95
C GLN A 223 -1.60 -12.40 28.82
N ASN A 224 -2.59 -11.61 28.39
CA ASN A 224 -3.94 -12.09 28.10
C ASN A 224 -4.14 -12.40 26.61
N GLU A 225 -3.18 -12.02 25.78
CA GLU A 225 -3.20 -12.20 24.34
C GLU A 225 -1.84 -12.70 23.90
N LEU A 226 -1.83 -13.60 22.93
CA LEU A 226 -0.62 -14.16 22.36
C LEU A 226 -0.67 -14.01 20.85
N VAL A 227 0.38 -13.45 20.24
CA VAL A 227 0.54 -13.50 18.79
C VAL A 227 0.80 -14.94 18.37
N ILE A 228 0.08 -15.41 17.36
CA ILE A 228 0.19 -16.80 16.90
C ILE A 228 0.38 -16.86 15.39
N LEU A 229 1.15 -17.83 14.92
CA LEU A 229 1.42 -18.06 13.50
C LEU A 229 1.18 -19.53 13.17
N PRO A 230 0.42 -19.87 12.12
CA PRO A 230 0.28 -21.25 11.69
C PRO A 230 1.60 -21.76 11.11
N ALA A 231 2.01 -22.98 11.48
CA ALA A 231 3.25 -23.58 10.96
C ALA A 231 3.14 -24.05 9.50
N THR A 232 1.93 -24.24 8.98
CA THR A 232 1.67 -24.70 7.61
C THR A 232 0.48 -23.97 6.99
N ASP A 233 0.34 -24.04 5.67
CA ASP A 233 -0.81 -23.47 4.98
C ASP A 233 -2.11 -24.21 5.29
N GLU A 234 -2.07 -25.51 5.59
CA GLU A 234 -3.25 -26.24 6.09
C GLU A 234 -3.72 -25.67 7.44
N LEU A 235 -2.79 -25.40 8.36
CA LEU A 235 -3.13 -24.75 9.62
C LEU A 235 -3.62 -23.31 9.42
N LEU A 236 -3.14 -22.59 8.39
CA LEU A 236 -3.69 -21.29 8.04
C LEU A 236 -5.17 -21.40 7.62
N VAL A 237 -5.53 -22.42 6.83
CA VAL A 237 -6.95 -22.69 6.48
C VAL A 237 -7.76 -22.92 7.75
N GLU A 238 -7.25 -23.73 8.66
CA GLU A 238 -7.92 -24.03 9.92
C GLU A 238 -8.08 -22.77 10.78
N PHE A 239 -7.07 -21.91 10.85
CA PHE A 239 -7.15 -20.63 11.56
C PHE A 239 -8.27 -19.77 11.00
N LEU A 240 -8.26 -19.54 9.68
CA LEU A 240 -9.26 -18.72 9.00
C LEU A 240 -10.69 -19.28 9.17
N GLY A 241 -10.85 -20.60 9.21
CA GLY A 241 -12.13 -21.25 9.49
C GLY A 241 -12.59 -21.19 10.96
N ASN A 242 -11.70 -20.79 11.88
CA ASN A 242 -11.96 -20.72 13.32
C ASN A 242 -11.80 -19.31 13.93
N VAL A 243 -11.66 -18.27 13.11
CA VAL A 243 -11.70 -16.87 13.59
C VAL A 243 -13.01 -16.63 14.37
N GLU A 244 -12.89 -15.91 15.48
CA GLU A 244 -13.92 -15.62 16.49
C GLU A 244 -14.47 -16.85 17.23
N LYS A 245 -13.84 -18.02 17.09
CA LYS A 245 -14.23 -19.25 17.80
C LYS A 245 -13.28 -19.59 18.93
N GLN A 246 -13.81 -20.33 19.90
CA GLN A 246 -13.01 -20.95 20.94
C GLN A 246 -12.17 -22.09 20.34
N VAL A 247 -10.88 -22.08 20.63
CA VAL A 247 -9.94 -23.10 20.16
C VAL A 247 -8.96 -23.49 21.26
N GLU A 248 -8.43 -24.70 21.16
CA GLU A 248 -7.21 -25.14 21.82
C GLU A 248 -6.09 -25.20 20.77
N ILE A 249 -4.94 -24.57 21.04
CA ILE A 249 -3.79 -24.58 20.15
C ILE A 249 -2.56 -25.11 20.88
N GLY A 250 -1.74 -25.88 20.17
CA GLY A 250 -0.41 -26.32 20.60
C GLY A 250 0.68 -25.78 19.68
N GLY A 251 1.85 -25.47 20.22
CA GLY A 251 2.93 -24.94 19.41
C GLY A 251 4.20 -24.61 20.20
N TYR A 252 5.18 -24.05 19.49
CA TYR A 252 6.46 -23.64 20.07
C TYR A 252 6.53 -22.13 20.21
N MET A 253 6.88 -21.67 21.42
CA MET A 253 7.26 -20.27 21.63
C MET A 253 8.57 -19.97 20.91
N GLN A 254 8.61 -18.84 20.20
CA GLN A 254 9.76 -18.38 19.44
C GLN A 254 9.98 -16.87 19.65
N TRP A 255 11.21 -16.44 19.39
CA TRP A 255 11.57 -15.04 19.34
C TRP A 255 11.05 -14.38 18.06
N GLY A 256 10.42 -13.23 18.22
CA GLY A 256 9.87 -12.41 17.15
C GLY A 256 10.62 -11.11 16.93
N TYR A 257 9.99 -10.21 16.18
CA TYR A 257 10.52 -8.89 15.88
C TYR A 257 10.65 -8.04 17.16
N SER A 258 11.76 -7.29 17.29
CA SER A 258 12.00 -6.36 18.41
C SER A 258 11.79 -6.98 19.80
N GLU A 259 12.36 -8.17 20.03
CA GLU A 259 12.28 -8.92 21.30
C GLU A 259 10.86 -9.35 21.70
N SER A 260 9.89 -9.23 20.80
CA SER A 260 8.57 -9.82 20.99
C SER A 260 8.65 -11.35 20.95
N ARG A 261 7.58 -12.00 21.37
CA ARG A 261 7.41 -13.44 21.27
C ARG A 261 6.08 -13.77 20.64
N PHE A 262 6.08 -14.89 19.94
CA PHE A 262 4.88 -15.44 19.33
C PHE A 262 4.93 -16.96 19.45
N LEU A 263 3.77 -17.58 19.25
CA LEU A 263 3.63 -19.02 19.21
C LEU A 263 3.50 -19.49 17.76
N THR A 264 4.45 -20.31 17.31
CA THR A 264 4.29 -21.06 16.06
C THR A 264 3.46 -22.30 16.36
N VAL A 265 2.23 -22.30 15.86
CA VAL A 265 1.20 -23.31 16.14
C VAL A 265 1.37 -24.49 15.20
N ASP A 266 1.46 -25.68 15.77
CA ASP A 266 1.56 -26.96 15.06
C ASP A 266 0.30 -27.82 15.16
N SER A 267 -0.66 -27.41 16.00
CA SER A 267 -1.91 -28.11 16.21
C SER A 267 -3.03 -27.14 16.62
N LEU A 268 -4.21 -27.32 16.05
CA LEU A 268 -5.42 -26.58 16.40
C LEU A 268 -6.58 -27.56 16.60
N LYS A 269 -7.39 -27.31 17.62
CA LYS A 269 -8.64 -28.04 17.89
C LYS A 269 -9.76 -27.05 18.19
N SER A 270 -10.80 -27.07 17.38
CA SER A 270 -12.05 -26.34 17.63
C SER A 270 -12.79 -26.95 18.83
N LEU A 271 -13.35 -26.11 19.72
CA LEU A 271 -14.02 -26.52 20.96
C LEU A 271 -15.54 -26.31 20.93
#